data_AF-A0AA40YG14-F1
#
_entry.id   AF-A0AA40YG14-F1
#
_cell.length_a   1.000
_cell.length_b   1.000
_cell.length_c   1.000
_cell.angle_alpha   90.00
_cell.angle_beta   90.00
_cell.angle_gamma   90.00
#
_symmetry.space_group_name_H-M   'P 1'
#
loop_
_entity.id
_entity.type
_entity.pdbx_description
1 polymer ?
#
loop_
_entity_poly.entity_id
_entity_poly.type
_entity_poly.pdbx_seq_one_letter_code
_entity_poly.pdbx_strand_id
1 'polypeptide(L)'
;MDHDVYDGDGHDGAGASGVYNGMAATRLDGVAWQKSRHSNSQGSCVEFARLPGGEVAVRNSRFPDGPALVYTRAEIEAMLLGVKDGEFDHLVVS
;
A
#
# COMPACT_ATOMS: atom_id res chain seq x y z
N MET A 1 -1.25 15.57 -46.83
CA MET A 1 -0.47 15.16 -45.64
C MET A 1 -1.35 15.52 -44.48
N ASP A 2 -2.35 14.66 -44.30
CA ASP A 2 -3.46 14.83 -43.40
C ASP A 2 -2.98 14.57 -41.96
N HIS A 3 -3.44 15.41 -41.04
CA HIS A 3 -3.16 15.28 -39.63
C HIS A 3 -4.14 14.25 -39.08
N ASP A 4 -3.72 12.99 -38.95
CA ASP A 4 -4.54 12.02 -38.24
C ASP A 4 -4.51 12.37 -36.74
N VAL A 5 -5.67 12.84 -36.29
CA VAL A 5 -6.05 13.04 -34.90
C VAL A 5 -5.91 11.70 -34.17
N TYR A 6 -5.06 11.63 -33.15
CA TYR A 6 -5.07 10.51 -32.22
C TYR A 6 -6.17 10.76 -31.19
N ASP A 7 -7.42 10.52 -31.57
CA ASP A 7 -8.54 10.38 -30.64
C ASP A 7 -8.40 9.01 -29.96
N GLY A 8 -7.78 9.03 -28.79
CA GLY A 8 -7.77 7.90 -27.87
C GLY A 8 -9.03 7.93 -27.02
N ASP A 9 -10.13 7.45 -27.59
CA ASP A 9 -11.36 7.11 -26.87
C ASP A 9 -11.10 6.00 -25.83
N GLY A 10 -11.72 6.15 -24.66
CA GLY A 10 -12.02 5.02 -23.77
C GLY A 10 -11.20 4.96 -22.48
N HIS A 11 -11.51 5.81 -21.50
CA HIS A 11 -11.34 5.44 -20.09
C HIS A 11 -12.68 4.99 -19.51
N ASP A 12 -13.20 3.94 -20.15
CA ASP A 12 -14.44 3.29 -19.78
C ASP A 12 -14.11 2.34 -18.62
N GLY A 13 -14.42 2.77 -17.40
CA GLY A 13 -14.51 1.89 -16.23
C GLY A 13 -13.18 1.53 -15.58
N ALA A 14 -12.60 2.46 -14.80
CA ALA A 14 -11.69 2.11 -13.70
C ALA A 14 -12.48 1.44 -12.55
N GLY A 15 -13.23 0.39 -12.85
CA GLY A 15 -13.65 -0.58 -11.85
C GLY A 15 -12.46 -1.46 -11.56
N ALA A 16 -11.70 -1.09 -10.52
CA ALA A 16 -10.65 -1.86 -9.86
C ALA A 16 -10.06 -3.01 -10.69
N SER A 17 -8.96 -2.76 -11.42
CA SER A 17 -8.04 -3.85 -11.75
C SER A 17 -7.78 -4.61 -10.46
N GLY A 18 -8.20 -5.88 -10.41
CA GLY A 18 -8.32 -6.63 -9.16
C GLY A 18 -7.11 -6.44 -8.28
N VAL A 19 -7.34 -6.02 -7.03
CA VAL A 19 -6.28 -5.83 -6.05
C VAL A 19 -5.54 -7.16 -5.91
N TYR A 20 -4.21 -7.13 -6.04
CA TYR A 20 -3.36 -8.30 -5.83
C TYR A 20 -2.12 -7.92 -5.04
N ASN A 21 -1.60 -8.89 -4.29
CA ASN A 21 -0.41 -8.70 -3.47
C ASN A 21 0.82 -8.38 -4.34
N GLY A 22 1.55 -7.31 -4.02
CA GLY A 22 2.73 -6.88 -4.76
C GLY A 22 2.46 -5.95 -5.95
N MET A 23 1.21 -5.49 -6.14
CA MET A 23 0.90 -4.47 -7.15
C MET A 23 1.56 -3.13 -6.84
N ALA A 24 1.76 -2.28 -7.85
CA ALA A 24 2.26 -0.92 -7.63
C ALA A 24 1.29 -0.14 -6.71
N ALA A 25 1.83 0.50 -5.67
CA ALA A 25 1.02 1.21 -4.68
C ALA A 25 0.23 2.39 -5.28
N THR A 26 0.71 2.97 -6.39
CA THR A 26 0.02 4.02 -7.16
C THR A 26 -1.24 3.53 -7.86
N ARG A 27 -1.44 2.22 -8.01
CA ARG A 27 -2.67 1.63 -8.58
C ARG A 27 -3.75 1.37 -7.54
N LEU A 28 -3.49 1.68 -6.27
CA LEU A 28 -4.48 1.66 -5.20
C LEU A 28 -5.11 3.05 -5.09
N ASP A 29 -6.04 3.33 -5.99
CA ASP A 29 -6.69 4.65 -6.07
C ASP A 29 -7.61 4.91 -4.87
N GLY A 30 -7.62 6.16 -4.39
CA GLY A 30 -8.54 6.62 -3.34
C GLY A 30 -8.24 6.08 -1.93
N VAL A 31 -7.10 5.43 -1.71
CA VAL A 31 -6.73 4.89 -0.38
C VAL A 31 -5.94 5.92 0.44
N ALA A 32 -6.18 5.94 1.75
CA ALA A 32 -5.49 6.83 2.69
C ALA A 32 -4.30 6.10 3.33
N TRP A 33 -3.08 6.47 2.91
CA TRP A 33 -1.85 5.96 3.50
C TRP A 33 -1.52 6.65 4.83
N GLN A 34 -1.26 5.84 5.86
CA GLN A 34 -0.94 6.31 7.20
C GLN A 34 0.39 5.73 7.68
N LYS A 35 1.25 6.61 8.21
CA LYS A 35 2.49 6.22 8.88
C LYS A 35 2.31 6.19 10.40
N SER A 36 3.16 5.45 11.10
CA SER A 36 3.26 5.56 12.57
C SER A 36 3.70 6.97 12.98
N ARG A 37 3.14 7.53 14.05
CA ARG A 37 3.59 8.82 14.64
C ARG A 37 5.03 8.78 15.15
N HIS A 38 5.57 7.61 15.42
CA HIS A 38 6.96 7.41 15.87
C HIS A 38 7.96 7.45 14.70
N SER A 39 7.45 7.57 13.47
CA SER A 39 8.23 7.79 12.26
C SER A 39 8.95 9.13 12.30
N ASN A 40 10.25 9.14 11.99
CA ASN A 40 10.97 10.39 11.76
C ASN A 40 10.63 11.01 10.37
N SER A 41 11.02 12.27 10.17
CA SER A 41 10.84 13.00 8.92
C SER A 41 11.69 12.47 7.76
N GLN A 42 12.67 11.61 8.03
CA GLN A 42 13.64 11.11 7.03
C GLN A 42 13.13 9.89 6.23
N GLY A 43 11.80 9.77 6.05
CA GLY A 43 11.22 8.88 5.05
C GLY A 43 11.39 7.37 5.28
N SER A 44 11.79 6.92 6.46
CA SER A 44 12.19 5.53 6.73
C SER A 44 11.06 4.63 7.22
N CYS A 45 9.84 4.85 6.77
CA CYS A 45 8.64 4.43 7.48
C CYS A 45 7.83 3.41 6.70
N VAL A 46 7.20 2.51 7.45
CA VAL A 46 6.14 1.65 6.92
C VAL A 46 4.84 2.45 6.93
N GLU A 47 4.10 2.40 5.81
CA GLU A 47 2.77 3.00 5.67
C GLU A 47 1.73 1.91 5.48
N PHE A 48 0.52 2.16 6.01
CA PHE A 48 -0.61 1.26 5.96
C PHE A 48 -1.81 1.97 5.36
N ALA A 49 -2.61 1.27 4.55
CA ALA A 49 -3.87 1.78 4.03
C ALA A 49 -4.95 0.69 4.08
N ARG A 50 -6.15 1.05 4.55
CA ARG A 50 -7.32 0.16 4.46
C ARG A 50 -7.84 0.16 3.02
N LEU A 51 -8.09 -1.02 2.48
CA LEU A 51 -8.68 -1.17 1.16
C LEU A 51 -10.21 -1.33 1.25
N PRO A 52 -10.97 -0.97 0.21
CA PRO A 52 -12.43 -1.16 0.18
C PRO A 52 -12.88 -2.61 0.38
N GLY A 53 -12.06 -3.59 -0.01
CA GLY A 53 -12.32 -5.03 0.17
C GLY A 53 -12.13 -5.54 1.60
N GLY A 54 -11.63 -4.70 2.52
CA GLY A 54 -11.40 -5.05 3.92
C GLY A 54 -9.96 -5.51 4.22
N GLU A 55 -9.13 -5.68 3.20
CA GLU A 55 -7.69 -5.90 3.32
C GLU A 55 -6.94 -4.63 3.76
N VAL A 56 -5.66 -4.80 4.07
CA VAL A 56 -4.74 -3.71 4.37
C VAL A 56 -3.55 -3.80 3.44
N ALA A 57 -3.27 -2.71 2.76
CA ALA A 57 -2.05 -2.54 2.00
C ALA A 57 -0.93 -1.97 2.88
N VAL A 58 0.29 -2.45 2.68
CA VAL A 58 1.52 -2.04 3.38
C VAL A 58 2.55 -1.64 2.34
N ARG A 59 3.19 -0.48 2.49
CA ARG A 59 4.29 -0.04 1.61
C ARG A 59 5.42 0.63 2.37
N ASN A 60 6.56 0.79 1.70
CA ASN A 60 7.72 1.52 2.19
C ASN A 60 7.65 2.98 1.73
N SER A 61 7.64 3.95 2.67
CA SER A 61 7.52 5.37 2.32
C SER A 61 8.71 5.93 1.51
N ARG A 62 9.86 5.24 1.46
CA ARG A 62 10.99 5.64 0.58
C ARG A 62 10.71 5.34 -0.89
N PHE A 63 9.78 4.44 -1.17
CA PHE A 63 9.39 4.00 -2.51
C PHE A 63 7.86 4.04 -2.63
N PRO A 64 7.24 5.24 -2.57
CA PRO A 64 5.78 5.37 -2.53
C PRO A 64 5.08 4.81 -3.77
N ASP A 65 5.80 4.72 -4.91
CA ASP A 65 5.33 4.14 -6.17
C ASP A 65 5.71 2.65 -6.33
N GLY A 66 6.46 2.12 -5.37
CA GLY A 66 6.89 0.72 -5.33
C GLY A 66 5.74 -0.25 -5.03
N PRO A 67 6.05 -1.54 -4.83
CA PRO A 67 5.03 -2.54 -4.54
C PRO A 67 4.36 -2.30 -3.19
N ALA A 68 3.03 -2.49 -3.15
CA ALA A 68 2.24 -2.62 -1.95
C ALA A 68 2.00 -4.11 -1.65
N LEU A 69 2.28 -4.53 -0.43
CA LEU A 69 1.88 -5.84 0.07
C LEU A 69 0.45 -5.77 0.60
N VAL A 70 -0.41 -6.68 0.17
CA VAL A 70 -1.83 -6.72 0.55
C VAL A 70 -2.06 -7.91 1.47
N TYR A 71 -2.48 -7.62 2.70
CA TYR A 71 -2.75 -8.61 3.73
C TYR A 71 -4.21 -8.62 4.11
N THR A 72 -4.72 -9.79 4.46
CA THR A 72 -6.04 -9.92 5.05
C THR A 72 -6.10 -9.22 6.40
N ARG A 73 -7.32 -8.89 6.84
CA ARG A 73 -7.54 -8.30 8.18
C ARG A 73 -7.00 -9.20 9.29
N ALA A 74 -7.18 -10.51 9.18
CA ALA A 74 -6.74 -11.49 10.17
C ALA A 74 -5.21 -11.53 10.32
N GLU A 75 -4.47 -11.46 9.21
CA GLU A 75 -3.00 -11.41 9.24
C GLU A 75 -2.50 -10.13 9.91
N ILE A 76 -3.14 -8.98 9.64
CA ILE A 76 -2.80 -7.72 10.33
C ILE A 76 -3.13 -7.79 11.82
N GLU A 77 -4.26 -8.38 12.20
CA GLU A 77 -4.61 -8.56 13.61
C GLU A 77 -3.58 -9.42 14.34
N ALA A 78 -3.20 -10.55 13.75
CA ALA A 78 -2.16 -11.42 14.30
C ALA A 78 -0.82 -10.70 14.42
N MET A 79 -0.40 -9.95 13.37
CA MET A 79 0.83 -9.15 13.41
C MET A 79 0.78 -8.09 14.51
N LEU A 80 -0.34 -7.38 14.68
CA LEU A 80 -0.49 -6.37 15.73
C LEU A 80 -0.44 -6.98 17.14
N LEU A 81 -0.94 -8.20 17.34
CA LEU A 81 -0.82 -8.91 18.61
C LEU A 81 0.65 -9.25 18.88
N GLY A 82 1.34 -9.92 17.96
CA GLY A 82 2.76 -10.27 18.14
C GLY A 82 3.68 -9.05 18.32
N VAL A 83 3.42 -7.94 17.62
CA VAL A 83 4.13 -6.67 17.83
C VAL A 83 3.89 -6.10 19.23
N LYS A 84 2.66 -6.17 19.75
CA LYS A 84 2.34 -5.68 21.11
C LYS A 84 2.93 -6.57 22.21
N ASP A 85 3.03 -7.86 21.94
CA ASP A 85 3.62 -8.84 22.85
C ASP A 85 5.16 -8.81 22.82
N GLY A 86 5.75 -7.98 21.94
CA GLY A 86 7.20 -7.80 21.83
C GLY A 86 7.92 -8.95 21.11
N GLU A 87 7.19 -9.82 20.40
CA GLU A 87 7.75 -11.02 19.75
C GLU A 87 8.88 -10.69 18.76
N PHE A 88 8.86 -9.47 18.20
CA PHE A 88 9.79 -9.00 17.17
C PHE A 88 10.86 -8.02 17.69
N ASP A 89 10.92 -7.74 19.00
CA ASP A 89 11.87 -6.75 19.55
C ASP A 89 13.34 -7.16 19.35
N HIS A 90 13.59 -8.47 19.26
CA HIS A 90 14.91 -9.03 18.95
C HIS A 90 15.48 -8.60 17.58
N LEU A 91 14.66 -8.03 16.69
CA LEU A 91 15.11 -7.49 15.41
C LEU A 91 15.78 -6.12 15.52
N VAL A 92 15.59 -5.40 16.63
CA VAL A 92 16.08 -4.02 16.81
C VAL A 92 16.95 -3.82 18.04
N VAL A 93 17.02 -4.82 18.92
CA VAL A 93 17.93 -4.84 20.08
C VAL A 93 19.12 -5.73 19.75
N SER A 94 20.34 -5.18 19.88
CA SER A 94 21.61 -5.89 19.70
C SER A 94 22.03 -6.67 20.93
#